data_AF-A0A178IJ94-F1
#
_entry.id   AF-A0A178IJ94-F1
#
_cell.length_a   1.000
_cell.length_b   1.000
_cell.length_c   1.000
_cell.angle_alpha   90.00
_cell.angle_beta   90.00
_cell.angle_gamma   90.00
#
_symmetry.space_group_name_H-M   'P 1'
#
loop_
_entity.id
_entity.type
_entity.pdbx_description
1 polymer ?
#
loop_
_entity_poly.entity_id
_entity_poly.type
_entity_poly.pdbx_seq_one_letter_code
_entity_poly.pdbx_strand_id
1 'polypeptide(L)'
;MGKITRKSLWELTRHDCGVMDMAELFVEFSLGLRPAYHDEYFRRLGAAMSFHLFDGLARKKQSAPPPTMDEERLHRVLDYIDKNLHGRIENRALLRVACLSETHFNRLFKNTTGMTAGEYILRRRIRLAQTLLLRHDMKVVDVAALAGFCDQSHLDRSFHRFCQCTPRDFSRRGDCYSKKGMGIQAAPEKTGQNGGTLWPDSAARAGK
;
A
#
# COMPACT_ATOMS: atom_id res chain seq x y z
N MET A 1 9.95 -25.17 -39.63
CA MET A 1 9.04 -24.48 -38.70
C MET A 1 7.96 -25.45 -38.22
N GLY A 2 7.81 -25.62 -36.91
CA GLY A 2 6.78 -26.50 -36.34
C GLY A 2 5.37 -25.94 -36.61
N LYS A 3 4.41 -26.81 -36.95
CA LYS A 3 3.00 -26.42 -37.13
C LYS A 3 2.44 -25.99 -35.77
N ILE A 4 2.16 -24.70 -35.59
CA ILE A 4 1.43 -24.23 -34.41
C ILE A 4 0.02 -24.79 -34.50
N THR A 5 -0.38 -25.58 -33.51
CA THR A 5 -1.72 -26.18 -33.44
C THR A 5 -2.65 -25.30 -32.61
N ARG A 6 -3.96 -25.37 -32.88
CA ARG A 6 -4.99 -24.64 -32.11
C ARG A 6 -4.89 -24.87 -30.59
N LYS A 7 -4.55 -26.10 -30.18
CA LYS A 7 -4.34 -26.46 -28.76
C LYS A 7 -3.15 -25.71 -28.13
N SER A 8 -2.02 -25.61 -28.84
CA SER A 8 -0.85 -24.84 -28.38
C SER A 8 -1.10 -23.34 -28.30
N LEU A 9 -1.93 -22.80 -29.20
CA LEU A 9 -2.39 -21.40 -29.16
C LEU A 9 -3.28 -21.14 -27.93
N TRP A 10 -4.12 -22.10 -27.58
CA TRP A 10 -5.03 -22.01 -26.42
C TRP A 10 -4.30 -21.97 -25.07
N GLU A 11 -3.20 -22.72 -24.94
CA GLU A 11 -2.35 -22.70 -23.74
C GLU A 11 -1.51 -21.41 -23.66
N LEU A 12 -1.01 -20.91 -24.80
CA LEU A 12 -0.19 -19.70 -24.87
C LEU A 12 -0.98 -18.42 -24.53
N THR A 13 -2.25 -18.38 -24.91
CA THR A 13 -3.15 -17.23 -24.71
C THR A 13 -3.86 -17.24 -23.36
N ARG A 14 -3.47 -18.14 -22.45
CA ARG A 14 -4.06 -18.32 -21.11
C ARG A 14 -5.58 -18.48 -21.14
N HIS A 15 -6.10 -19.18 -22.14
CA HIS A 15 -7.53 -19.40 -22.34
C HIS A 15 -8.37 -18.13 -22.53
N ASP A 16 -7.74 -17.01 -22.91
CA ASP A 16 -8.48 -15.81 -23.30
C ASP A 16 -8.93 -15.97 -24.76
N CYS A 17 -10.25 -16.14 -24.95
CA CYS A 17 -10.85 -16.35 -26.26
C CYS A 17 -10.57 -15.20 -27.24
N GLY A 18 -10.51 -13.96 -26.75
CA GLY A 18 -10.25 -12.80 -27.60
C GLY A 18 -8.79 -12.71 -28.03
N VAL A 19 -7.84 -13.05 -27.14
CA VAL A 19 -6.42 -13.10 -27.50
C VAL A 19 -6.13 -14.26 -28.46
N MET A 20 -6.86 -15.38 -28.33
CA MET A 20 -6.78 -16.48 -29.31
C MET A 20 -7.25 -16.04 -30.70
N ASP A 21 -8.40 -15.38 -30.81
CA ASP A 21 -8.93 -14.92 -32.11
C ASP A 21 -7.95 -13.95 -32.81
N MET A 22 -7.32 -13.06 -32.03
CA MET A 22 -6.28 -12.14 -32.52
C MET A 22 -5.04 -12.88 -33.02
N ALA A 23 -4.61 -13.92 -32.29
CA ALA A 23 -3.44 -14.70 -32.64
C ALA A 23 -3.69 -15.62 -33.86
N GLU A 24 -4.89 -16.20 -33.99
CA GLU A 24 -5.30 -16.95 -35.19
C GLU A 24 -5.30 -16.03 -36.43
N LEU A 25 -5.88 -14.83 -36.33
CA LEU A 25 -5.87 -13.84 -37.42
C LEU A 25 -4.44 -13.45 -37.85
N PHE A 26 -3.52 -13.30 -36.90
CA PHE A 26 -2.12 -12.96 -37.19
C PHE A 26 -1.34 -14.11 -37.85
N VAL A 27 -1.59 -15.36 -37.43
CA VAL A 27 -0.99 -16.56 -38.03
C VAL A 27 -1.51 -16.79 -39.44
N GLU A 28 -2.81 -16.65 -39.67
CA GLU A 28 -3.40 -16.79 -41.01
C GLU A 28 -2.89 -15.72 -41.99
N PHE A 29 -2.72 -14.48 -41.52
CA PHE A 29 -2.12 -13.39 -42.29
C PHE A 29 -0.66 -13.69 -42.68
N SER A 30 0.14 -14.14 -41.71
CA SER A 30 1.57 -14.45 -41.91
C SER A 30 1.81 -15.63 -42.85
N LEU A 31 0.81 -16.49 -43.04
CA LEU A 31 0.84 -17.63 -43.98
C LEU A 31 0.36 -17.27 -45.39
N GLY A 32 -0.11 -16.04 -45.63
CA GLY A 32 -0.49 -15.55 -46.97
C GLY A 32 -1.66 -16.30 -47.61
N LEU A 33 -2.48 -17.00 -46.82
CA LEU A 33 -3.45 -17.97 -47.32
C LEU A 33 -4.68 -17.34 -48.01
N ARG A 34 -4.88 -16.00 -48.00
CA ARG A 34 -5.90 -15.28 -48.80
C ARG A 34 -5.51 -13.82 -49.11
N PRO A 35 -5.62 -13.31 -50.35
CA PRO A 35 -5.11 -11.97 -50.72
C PRO A 35 -6.16 -10.84 -50.86
N ALA A 36 -7.34 -10.89 -50.21
CA ALA A 36 -8.43 -9.94 -50.50
C ALA A 36 -9.01 -9.14 -49.31
N TYR A 37 -8.31 -9.01 -48.18
CA TYR A 37 -8.93 -8.47 -46.96
C TYR A 37 -8.02 -7.53 -46.17
N HIS A 38 -8.01 -6.25 -46.54
CA HIS A 38 -7.62 -5.21 -45.57
C HIS A 38 -8.80 -4.86 -44.66
N ASP A 39 -10.00 -4.61 -45.20
CA ASP A 39 -11.16 -4.11 -44.41
C ASP A 39 -11.67 -5.09 -43.33
N GLU A 40 -11.90 -6.36 -43.67
CA GLU A 40 -12.45 -7.33 -42.70
C GLU A 40 -11.45 -7.66 -41.58
N TYR A 41 -10.15 -7.68 -41.91
CA TYR A 41 -9.09 -7.88 -40.93
C TYR A 41 -9.04 -6.73 -39.93
N PHE A 42 -8.99 -5.48 -40.41
CA PHE A 42 -9.02 -4.31 -39.53
C PHE A 42 -10.31 -4.22 -38.73
N ARG A 43 -11.46 -4.61 -39.30
CA ARG A 43 -12.74 -4.67 -38.61
C ARG A 43 -12.74 -5.67 -37.46
N ARG A 44 -12.22 -6.88 -37.69
CA ARG A 44 -12.15 -7.94 -36.66
C ARG A 44 -11.13 -7.62 -35.58
N LEU A 45 -9.93 -7.17 -35.96
CA LEU A 45 -8.89 -6.70 -35.05
C LEU A 45 -9.39 -5.53 -34.20
N GLY A 46 -10.04 -4.55 -34.84
CA GLY A 46 -10.64 -3.39 -34.19
C GLY A 46 -11.74 -3.78 -33.22
N ALA A 47 -12.62 -4.72 -33.59
CA ALA A 47 -13.67 -5.22 -32.70
C ALA A 47 -13.11 -5.96 -31.47
N ALA A 48 -12.12 -6.84 -31.66
CA ALA A 48 -11.47 -7.56 -30.57
C ALA A 48 -10.69 -6.61 -29.64
N MET A 49 -9.91 -5.68 -30.19
CA MET A 49 -9.23 -4.65 -29.40
C MET A 49 -10.23 -3.76 -28.65
N SER A 50 -11.32 -3.35 -29.32
CA SER A 50 -12.39 -2.57 -28.68
C SER A 50 -13.03 -3.34 -27.54
N PHE A 51 -13.33 -4.64 -27.73
CA PHE A 51 -13.85 -5.50 -26.68
C PHE A 51 -12.86 -5.62 -25.50
N HIS A 52 -11.57 -5.86 -25.75
CA HIS A 52 -10.58 -5.97 -24.66
C HIS A 52 -10.35 -4.65 -23.92
N LEU A 53 -10.34 -3.52 -24.62
CA LEU A 53 -10.27 -2.21 -24.00
C LEU A 53 -11.52 -1.96 -23.17
N PHE A 54 -12.70 -2.24 -23.72
CA PHE A 54 -13.98 -2.03 -23.03
C PHE A 54 -14.13 -2.97 -21.83
N ASP A 55 -13.78 -4.24 -21.95
CA ASP A 55 -13.80 -5.24 -20.89
C ASP A 55 -12.75 -4.91 -19.81
N GLY A 56 -11.53 -4.55 -20.20
CA GLY A 56 -10.49 -4.11 -19.27
C GLY A 56 -10.90 -2.86 -18.47
N LEU A 57 -11.54 -1.89 -19.12
CA LEU A 57 -12.07 -0.69 -18.47
C LEU A 57 -13.31 -0.99 -17.63
N ALA A 58 -14.21 -1.87 -18.09
CA ALA A 58 -15.41 -2.29 -17.38
C ALA A 58 -15.07 -3.10 -16.13
N ARG A 59 -14.13 -4.05 -16.21
CA ARG A 59 -13.62 -4.80 -15.06
C ARG A 59 -12.97 -3.91 -14.02
N LYS A 60 -12.21 -2.89 -14.45
CA LYS A 60 -11.62 -1.89 -13.55
C LYS A 60 -12.69 -1.05 -12.85
N LYS A 61 -13.85 -0.84 -13.46
CA LYS A 61 -15.00 -0.12 -12.88
C LYS A 61 -15.87 -1.01 -11.97
N GLN A 62 -15.88 -2.32 -12.17
CA GLN A 62 -16.72 -3.28 -11.44
C GLN A 62 -16.11 -3.84 -10.15
N SER A 63 -14.85 -3.52 -9.82
CA SER A 63 -14.33 -3.91 -8.50
C SER A 63 -15.00 -3.05 -7.43
N ALA A 64 -15.87 -3.66 -6.62
CA ALA A 64 -16.40 -3.04 -5.42
C ALA A 64 -15.23 -2.48 -4.57
N PRO A 65 -15.41 -1.31 -3.91
CA PRO A 65 -14.38 -0.78 -3.06
C PRO A 65 -13.96 -1.83 -2.03
N PRO A 66 -12.65 -1.95 -1.74
CA PRO A 66 -12.17 -2.96 -0.82
C PRO A 66 -12.84 -2.75 0.55
N PRO A 67 -13.21 -3.83 1.25
CA PRO A 67 -13.92 -3.70 2.51
C PRO A 67 -13.04 -2.97 3.53
N THR A 68 -13.61 -1.98 4.20
CA THR A 68 -12.97 -1.18 5.24
C THR A 68 -13.49 -1.59 6.62
N MET A 69 -12.75 -1.17 7.64
CA MET A 69 -13.13 -1.32 9.03
C MET A 69 -14.13 -0.22 9.38
N ASP A 70 -15.15 -0.60 10.13
CA ASP A 70 -16.11 0.34 10.73
C ASP A 70 -15.41 1.41 11.59
N GLU A 71 -15.95 2.63 11.60
CA GLU A 71 -15.32 3.80 12.23
C GLU A 71 -15.18 3.66 13.74
N GLU A 72 -16.21 3.18 14.44
CA GLU A 72 -16.15 2.97 15.89
C GLU A 72 -15.10 1.89 16.24
N ARG A 73 -15.05 0.83 15.43
CA ARG A 73 -14.06 -0.23 15.60
C ARG A 73 -12.64 0.31 15.37
N LEU A 74 -12.45 1.12 14.34
CA LEU A 74 -11.17 1.78 14.07
C LEU A 74 -10.76 2.62 15.27
N HIS A 75 -11.64 3.51 15.76
CA HIS A 75 -11.35 4.35 16.92
C HIS A 75 -10.95 3.52 18.15
N ARG A 76 -11.67 2.43 18.47
CA ARG A 76 -11.28 1.55 19.59
C ARG A 76 -9.87 0.96 19.44
N VAL A 77 -9.51 0.54 18.23
CA VAL A 77 -8.17 -0.01 17.96
C VAL A 77 -7.10 1.08 18.06
N LEU A 78 -7.34 2.25 17.49
CA LEU A 78 -6.40 3.37 17.52
C LEU A 78 -6.19 3.88 18.95
N ASP A 79 -7.25 4.02 19.73
CA ASP A 79 -7.20 4.38 21.15
C ASP A 79 -6.39 3.37 21.97
N TYR A 80 -6.60 2.07 21.70
CA TYR A 80 -5.81 1.02 22.35
C TYR A 80 -4.34 1.15 22.00
N ILE A 81 -4.01 1.39 20.72
CA ILE A 81 -2.63 1.60 20.29
C ILE A 81 -2.02 2.79 21.04
N ASP A 82 -2.69 3.94 21.02
CA ASP A 82 -2.17 5.18 21.61
C ASP A 82 -1.94 5.05 23.12
N LYS A 83 -2.85 4.39 23.84
CA LYS A 83 -2.71 4.11 25.28
C LYS A 83 -1.55 3.17 25.61
N ASN A 84 -1.12 2.34 24.67
CA ASN A 84 -0.10 1.29 24.89
C ASN A 84 1.20 1.53 24.10
N LEU A 85 1.39 2.71 23.50
CA LEU A 85 2.55 2.99 22.62
C LEU A 85 3.91 2.78 23.30
N HIS A 86 4.00 3.10 24.59
CA HIS A 86 5.20 3.00 25.42
C HIS A 86 5.58 1.55 25.77
N GLY A 87 4.64 0.61 25.63
CA GLY A 87 4.82 -0.78 26.00
C GLY A 87 4.83 -1.72 24.80
N ARG A 88 4.90 -3.02 25.08
CA ARG A 88 4.75 -4.07 24.06
C ARG A 88 3.28 -4.20 23.65
N ILE A 89 2.99 -3.94 22.39
CA ILE A 89 1.67 -4.18 21.79
C ILE A 89 1.70 -5.55 21.11
N GLU A 90 0.93 -6.50 21.64
CA GLU A 90 0.78 -7.80 21.01
C GLU A 90 -0.27 -7.78 19.91
N ASN A 91 0.02 -8.43 18.78
CA ASN A 91 -0.94 -8.56 17.68
C ASN A 91 -2.26 -9.17 18.18
N ARG A 92 -2.20 -10.22 19.00
CA ARG A 92 -3.38 -10.87 19.60
C ARG A 92 -4.26 -9.89 20.40
N ALA A 93 -3.68 -8.89 21.05
CA ALA A 93 -4.46 -7.89 21.77
C ALA A 93 -5.25 -6.98 20.81
N LEU A 94 -4.63 -6.56 19.70
CA LEU A 94 -5.31 -5.79 18.66
C LEU A 94 -6.48 -6.55 18.04
N LEU A 95 -6.28 -7.85 17.77
CA LEU A 95 -7.33 -8.72 17.25
C LEU A 95 -8.53 -8.83 18.20
N ARG A 96 -8.26 -8.95 19.51
CA ARG A 96 -9.30 -8.97 20.55
C ARG A 96 -10.05 -7.63 20.63
N VAL A 97 -9.35 -6.51 20.63
CA VAL A 97 -9.97 -5.16 20.65
C VAL A 97 -10.83 -4.92 19.42
N ALA A 98 -10.38 -5.41 18.26
CA ALA A 98 -11.12 -5.31 17.01
C ALA A 98 -12.28 -6.32 16.89
N CYS A 99 -12.31 -7.36 17.74
CA CYS A 99 -13.19 -8.53 17.60
C CYS A 99 -13.10 -9.19 16.22
N LEU A 100 -11.88 -9.38 15.71
CA LEU A 100 -11.62 -9.91 14.37
C LEU A 100 -10.57 -11.01 14.36
N SER A 101 -10.65 -11.91 13.38
CA SER A 101 -9.54 -12.80 13.04
C SER A 101 -8.37 -12.01 12.46
N GLU A 102 -7.17 -12.58 12.50
CA GLU A 102 -5.94 -11.93 12.02
C GLU A 102 -6.01 -11.50 10.55
N THR A 103 -6.48 -12.40 9.68
CA THR A 103 -6.61 -12.14 8.25
C THR A 103 -7.60 -11.01 7.96
N HIS A 104 -8.74 -11.00 8.67
CA HIS A 104 -9.73 -9.94 8.51
C HIS A 104 -9.21 -8.61 9.04
N PHE A 105 -8.59 -8.60 10.22
CA PHE A 105 -8.01 -7.39 10.80
C PHE A 105 -6.97 -6.77 9.87
N ASN A 106 -5.97 -7.53 9.42
CA ASN A 106 -4.91 -7.01 8.57
C ASN A 106 -5.46 -6.42 7.26
N ARG A 107 -6.42 -7.10 6.63
CA ARG A 107 -7.07 -6.63 5.40
C ARG A 107 -7.86 -5.34 5.64
N LEU A 108 -8.77 -5.34 6.61
CA LEU A 108 -9.64 -4.20 6.87
C LEU A 108 -8.83 -2.99 7.38
N PHE A 109 -7.90 -3.19 8.32
CA PHE A 109 -7.07 -2.12 8.86
C PHE A 109 -6.24 -1.45 7.77
N LYS A 110 -5.60 -2.24 6.90
CA LYS A 110 -4.80 -1.71 5.79
C LYS A 110 -5.65 -0.99 4.75
N ASN A 111 -6.83 -1.54 4.41
CA ASN A 111 -7.75 -0.88 3.48
C ASN A 111 -8.27 0.46 4.04
N THR A 112 -8.41 0.57 5.36
CA THR A 112 -8.95 1.76 6.02
C THR A 112 -7.90 2.83 6.28
N THR A 113 -6.70 2.43 6.73
CA THR A 113 -5.63 3.36 7.14
C THR A 113 -4.54 3.55 6.08
N GLY A 114 -4.56 2.74 5.02
CA GLY A 114 -3.53 2.69 3.99
C GLY A 114 -2.24 1.95 4.38
N MET A 115 -2.10 1.49 5.63
CA MET A 115 -0.89 0.84 6.15
C MET A 115 -1.19 -0.32 7.08
N THR A 116 -0.20 -1.19 7.33
CA THR A 116 -0.38 -2.26 8.31
C THR A 116 -0.42 -1.72 9.75
N ALA A 117 -1.01 -2.47 10.68
CA ALA A 117 -1.05 -2.06 12.09
C ALA A 117 0.36 -1.89 12.69
N GLY A 118 1.33 -2.75 12.30
CA GLY A 118 2.72 -2.63 12.73
C GLY A 118 3.39 -1.35 12.22
N GLU A 119 3.19 -0.99 10.95
CA GLU A 119 3.69 0.27 10.39
C GLU A 119 3.04 1.49 11.06
N TYR A 120 1.73 1.41 11.33
CA TYR A 120 1.00 2.45 12.05
C TYR A 120 1.60 2.69 13.43
N ILE A 121 1.78 1.62 14.22
CA ILE A 121 2.39 1.69 15.55
C ILE A 121 3.80 2.30 15.47
N LEU A 122 4.63 1.82 14.53
CA LEU A 122 5.99 2.31 14.39
C LEU A 122 6.02 3.81 14.04
N ARG A 123 5.13 4.27 13.16
CA ARG A 123 4.99 5.69 12.79
C ARG A 123 4.54 6.54 13.97
N ARG A 124 3.61 6.04 14.80
CA ARG A 124 3.18 6.73 16.04
C ARG A 124 4.33 6.81 17.05
N ARG A 125 5.10 5.74 17.23
CA ARG A 125 6.30 5.74 18.10
C ARG A 125 7.38 6.70 17.63
N ILE A 126 7.62 6.80 16.32
CA ILE A 126 8.57 7.79 15.77
C ILE A 126 8.11 9.21 16.05
N ARG A 127 6.81 9.52 15.88
CA ARG A 127 6.27 10.84 16.24
C ARG A 127 6.45 11.15 17.71
N LEU A 128 6.16 10.20 18.59
CA LEU A 128 6.40 10.36 20.02
C LEU A 128 7.88 10.60 20.32
N ALA A 129 8.79 9.84 19.69
CA ALA A 129 10.23 10.05 19.81
C ALA A 129 10.65 11.45 19.33
N GLN A 130 10.11 11.95 18.21
CA GLN A 130 10.37 13.32 17.75
C GLN A 130 9.96 14.34 18.82
N THR A 131 8.76 14.23 19.38
CA THR A 131 8.28 15.14 20.45
C THR A 131 9.18 15.08 21.69
N LEU A 132 9.64 13.88 22.07
CA LEU A 132 10.53 13.71 23.23
C LEU A 132 11.95 14.26 22.96
N LEU A 133 12.49 14.11 21.75
CA LEU A 133 13.82 14.59 21.38
C LEU A 133 13.93 16.11 21.32
N LEU A 134 12.80 16.80 21.10
CA LEU A 134 12.71 18.26 21.14
C LEU A 134 12.75 18.81 22.58
N ARG A 135 12.58 17.96 23.60
CA ARG A 135 12.82 18.31 24.99
C ARG A 135 14.33 18.16 25.22
N HIS A 136 15.05 19.29 25.33
CA HIS A 136 16.52 19.39 25.26
C HIS A 136 17.34 18.61 26.32
N ASP A 137 16.67 17.87 27.21
CA ASP A 137 17.29 17.29 28.41
C ASP A 137 17.28 15.74 28.42
N MET A 138 16.73 15.10 27.38
CA MET A 138 16.53 13.65 27.35
C MET A 138 17.64 12.91 26.59
N LYS A 139 18.18 11.85 27.18
CA LYS A 139 19.11 10.96 26.46
C LYS A 139 18.35 10.12 25.46
N VAL A 140 18.96 9.82 24.32
CA VAL A 140 18.34 9.03 23.24
C VAL A 140 17.91 7.63 23.72
N VAL A 141 18.66 7.02 24.66
CA VAL A 141 18.29 5.75 25.30
C VAL A 141 16.95 5.85 26.05
N ASP A 142 16.77 6.93 26.82
CA ASP A 142 15.55 7.15 27.60
C ASP A 142 14.36 7.43 26.68
N VAL A 143 14.60 8.17 25.59
CA VAL A 143 13.60 8.38 24.52
C VAL A 143 13.18 7.06 23.89
N ALA A 144 14.13 6.16 23.60
CA ALA A 144 13.82 4.86 23.01
C ALA A 144 12.89 4.05 23.92
N ALA A 145 13.20 4.00 25.23
CA ALA A 145 12.38 3.31 26.21
C ALA A 145 10.97 3.92 26.30
N LEU A 146 10.87 5.24 26.43
CA LEU A 146 9.58 5.94 26.57
C LEU A 146 8.71 5.89 25.32
N ALA A 147 9.33 5.88 24.13
CA ALA A 147 8.62 5.71 22.87
C ALA A 147 8.29 4.24 22.55
N GLY A 148 8.64 3.29 23.43
CA GLY A 148 8.29 1.88 23.30
C GLY A 148 9.19 1.07 22.35
N PHE A 149 10.41 1.55 22.08
CA PHE A 149 11.43 0.76 21.39
C PHE A 149 12.11 -0.20 22.36
N CYS A 150 12.56 -1.36 21.85
CA CYS A 150 13.26 -2.36 22.66
C CYS A 150 14.65 -1.90 23.12
N ASP A 151 15.30 -1.08 22.29
CA ASP A 151 16.62 -0.53 22.54
C ASP A 151 16.86 0.70 21.65
N GLN A 152 17.96 1.42 21.93
CA GLN A 152 18.36 2.57 21.15
C GLN A 152 18.65 2.23 19.68
N SER A 153 19.26 1.07 19.39
CA SER A 153 19.60 0.69 18.01
C SER A 153 18.35 0.46 17.14
N HIS A 154 17.27 -0.04 17.73
CA HIS A 154 15.97 -0.18 17.08
C HIS A 154 15.32 1.17 16.82
N LEU A 155 15.42 2.11 17.76
CA LEU A 155 15.03 3.50 17.52
C LEU A 155 15.85 4.09 16.37
N ASP A 156 17.18 4.00 16.39
CA ASP A 156 18.06 4.57 15.37
C ASP A 156 17.73 4.05 13.97
N ARG A 157 17.59 2.73 13.80
CA ARG A 157 17.22 2.12 12.51
C ARG A 157 15.86 2.61 12.02
N SER A 158 14.87 2.67 12.91
CA SER A 158 13.51 3.08 12.57
C SER A 158 13.45 4.57 12.25
N PHE A 159 14.08 5.41 13.07
CA PHE A 159 14.13 6.85 12.91
C PHE A 159 14.85 7.23 11.62
N HIS A 160 15.96 6.56 11.29
CA HIS A 160 16.63 6.78 10.01
C HIS A 160 15.74 6.40 8.82
N ARG A 161 15.02 5.27 8.91
CA ARG A 161 14.08 4.83 7.87
C ARG A 161 12.98 5.87 7.60
N PHE A 162 12.40 6.48 8.63
CA PHE A 162 11.28 7.41 8.48
C PHE A 162 11.68 8.89 8.35
N CYS A 163 12.74 9.32 9.03
CA CYS A 163 13.14 10.72 9.13
C CYS A 163 14.43 11.05 8.37
N GLN A 164 15.11 10.05 7.80
CA GLN A 164 16.36 10.22 7.04
C GLN A 164 17.50 10.90 7.81
N CYS A 165 17.44 10.91 9.14
CA CYS A 165 18.47 11.41 10.05
C CYS A 165 18.55 10.52 11.29
N THR A 166 19.54 10.75 12.15
CA THR A 166 19.63 10.05 13.44
C THR A 166 18.82 10.79 14.52
N PRO A 167 18.30 10.11 15.56
CA PRO A 167 17.65 10.76 16.70
C PRO A 167 18.52 11.84 17.35
N ARG A 168 19.84 11.58 17.44
CA ARG A 168 20.81 12.51 18.02
C ARG A 168 20.96 13.78 17.17
N ASP A 169 21.03 13.62 15.85
CA ASP A 169 21.07 14.78 14.94
C ASP A 169 19.79 15.60 15.01
N PHE A 170 18.64 14.92 15.07
CA PHE A 170 17.33 15.56 15.19
C PHE A 170 17.20 16.36 16.49
N SER A 171 17.60 15.79 17.64
CA SER A 171 17.55 16.47 18.94
C SER A 171 18.42 17.74 18.99
N ARG A 172 19.58 17.73 18.32
CA ARG A 172 20.49 18.89 18.27
C ARG A 172 19.98 20.03 17.37
N ARG A 173 19.27 19.70 16.29
CA ARG A 173 18.93 20.65 15.22
C ARG A 173 17.46 21.08 15.21
N GLY A 174 16.58 20.26 15.77
CA GLY A 174 15.13 20.49 15.74
C GLY A 174 14.45 20.18 14.41
N ASP A 175 15.20 19.77 13.39
CA ASP A 175 14.69 19.44 12.06
C ASP A 175 15.33 18.17 11.44
N CYS A 176 14.65 17.61 10.45
CA CYS A 176 15.15 16.50 9.64
C CYS A 176 15.79 17.04 8.35
N TYR A 177 16.96 17.67 8.43
CA TYR A 177 17.66 18.17 7.25
C TYR A 177 18.45 17.05 6.53
N SER A 178 17.96 16.57 5.38
CA SER A 178 18.72 15.64 4.53
C SER A 178 19.70 16.40 3.62
N LYS A 179 21.01 16.10 3.73
CA LYS A 179 22.05 16.52 2.77
C LYS A 179 22.23 15.56 1.58
N LYS A 180 21.39 14.53 1.44
CA LYS A 180 21.42 13.60 0.30
C LYS A 180 20.04 13.53 -0.34
N GLY A 181 20.02 13.73 -1.66
CA GLY A 181 18.82 13.68 -2.48
C GLY A 181 17.93 12.48 -2.16
N MET A 182 16.63 12.75 -2.19
CA MET A 182 15.52 11.82 -2.05
C MET A 182 15.81 10.48 -2.74
N GLY A 183 15.88 9.41 -1.97
CA GLY A 183 16.30 8.10 -2.46
C GLY A 183 15.75 6.93 -1.65
N ILE A 184 14.52 7.03 -1.13
CA ILE A 184 13.72 5.86 -0.74
C ILE A 184 12.30 6.07 -1.24
N GLN A 185 12.05 5.52 -2.43
CA GLN A 185 10.81 4.95 -2.95
C GLN A 185 9.50 5.62 -2.50
N ALA A 186 8.94 6.40 -3.41
CA ALA A 186 7.51 6.55 -3.55
C ALA A 186 6.83 5.17 -3.42
N ALA A 187 5.94 5.03 -2.45
CA ALA A 187 4.90 4.02 -2.50
C ALA A 187 4.15 4.18 -3.83
N PRO A 188 3.68 3.10 -4.47
CA PRO A 188 3.14 3.17 -5.81
C PRO A 188 1.97 4.12 -5.84
N GLU A 189 2.07 5.08 -6.74
CA GLU A 189 1.01 5.93 -7.22
C GLU A 189 -0.22 5.06 -7.55
N LYS A 190 -1.18 5.03 -6.63
CA LYS A 190 -2.58 4.75 -6.94
C LYS A 190 -3.42 5.73 -6.14
N THR A 191 -3.69 6.84 -6.80
CA THR A 191 -4.81 7.75 -6.57
C THR A 191 -6.09 6.92 -6.52
N GLY A 192 -6.46 6.48 -5.31
CA GLY A 192 -7.81 6.07 -4.98
C GLY A 192 -8.54 7.29 -4.47
N GLN A 193 -9.43 7.82 -5.30
CA GLN A 193 -10.35 8.90 -4.94
C GLN A 193 -11.19 8.44 -3.75
N ASN A 194 -10.83 8.89 -2.55
CA ASN A 194 -11.74 9.16 -1.44
C ASN A 194 -11.05 10.20 -0.56
N GLY A 195 -11.39 11.47 -0.83
CA GLY A 195 -10.99 12.61 -0.03
C GLY A 195 -11.48 12.44 1.40
N GLY A 196 -10.59 12.73 2.34
CA GLY A 196 -10.85 12.61 3.77
C GLY A 196 -9.55 12.27 4.49
N THR A 197 -8.68 13.25 4.65
CA THR A 197 -7.62 13.21 5.66
C THR A 197 -8.31 13.12 7.02
N LEU A 198 -8.61 11.91 7.49
CA LEU A 198 -8.99 11.68 8.88
C LEU A 198 -7.71 11.79 9.72
N TRP A 199 -7.28 13.02 9.93
CA TRP A 199 -6.27 13.37 10.91
C TRP A 199 -6.81 14.51 11.77
N PRO A 200 -7.55 14.22 12.85
CA PRO A 200 -7.64 15.15 13.95
C PRO A 200 -6.31 15.05 14.71
N ASP A 201 -5.57 16.16 14.74
CA ASP A 201 -4.65 16.42 15.85
C ASP A 201 -5.44 16.26 17.15
N SER A 202 -5.26 15.13 17.83
CA SER A 202 -5.72 14.94 19.21
C SER A 202 -4.86 15.72 20.23
N ALA A 203 -4.01 16.63 19.75
CA ALA A 203 -3.26 17.60 20.54
C ALA A 203 -3.99 18.97 20.61
N ALA A 204 -5.23 18.98 21.09
CA ALA A 204 -5.92 20.22 21.51
C ALA A 204 -7.09 19.91 22.45
N ARG A 205 -6.82 19.33 23.63
CA ARG A 205 -7.71 19.43 24.79
C ARG A 205 -6.98 19.17 26.11
N ALA A 206 -6.10 20.11 26.45
CA ALA A 206 -5.75 20.42 27.83
C ALA A 206 -5.96 21.93 27.99
N GLY A 207 -7.01 22.33 28.72
CA GLY A 207 -7.39 23.73 28.85
C GLY A 207 -8.80 23.92 29.40
N LYS A 208 -9.03 23.44 30.63
CA LYS A 208 -9.72 24.12 31.73
C LYS A 208 -9.64 23.26 32.98
#